data_AF-A0A377WHC6-F1
#
_entry.id   AF-A0A377WHC6-F1
#
_cell.length_a   1.000
_cell.length_b   1.000
_cell.length_c   1.000
_cell.angle_alpha   90.00
_cell.angle_beta   90.00
_cell.angle_gamma   90.00
#
_symmetry.space_group_name_H-M   'P 1'
#
loop_
_entity.id
_entity.type
_entity.pdbx_description
1 polymer ?
#
loop_
_entity_poly.entity_id
_entity_poly.type
_entity_poly.pdbx_seq_one_letter_code
_entity_poly.pdbx_strand_id
1 'polypeptide(L)'
;MMYQRTDLTLSMFYASSADADGNKVATLTMQVIAAEAGAVQTSQLRCITDSAKKKTYSVGEQSVSNGSDPLLVAIGELLASEYGCRR
;
A
#
# COMPACT_ATOMS: atom_id res chain seq x y z
N MET A 1 -22.44 4.31 0.06
CA MET A 1 -22.67 3.07 -0.72
C MET A 1 -21.65 2.07 -0.20
N MET A 2 -22.09 0.96 0.40
CA MET A 2 -21.19 -0.07 0.93
C MET A 2 -20.82 -1.01 -0.22
N TYR A 3 -19.52 -1.26 -0.44
CA TYR A 3 -19.08 -2.21 -1.45
C TYR A 3 -19.24 -3.65 -0.94
N GLN A 4 -19.75 -4.54 -1.79
CA GLN A 4 -19.68 -5.98 -1.51
C GLN A 4 -18.28 -6.47 -1.86
N ARG A 5 -17.76 -7.43 -1.08
CA ARG A 5 -16.44 -8.03 -1.33
C ARG A 5 -16.32 -8.65 -2.73
N THR A 6 -17.42 -9.14 -3.29
CA THR A 6 -17.49 -9.72 -4.65
C THR A 6 -17.26 -8.71 -5.75
N ASP A 7 -17.44 -7.42 -5.45
CA ASP A 7 -17.38 -6.33 -6.43
C ASP A 7 -16.03 -5.59 -6.37
N LEU A 8 -15.12 -6.09 -5.54
CA LEU A 8 -13.79 -5.54 -5.32
C LEU A 8 -12.73 -6.49 -5.90
N THR A 9 -11.87 -5.93 -6.74
CA THR A 9 -10.67 -6.61 -7.23
C THR A 9 -9.46 -6.08 -6.49
N LEU A 10 -8.60 -6.97 -6.03
CA LEU A 10 -7.30 -6.61 -5.47
C LEU A 10 -6.22 -6.79 -6.54
N SER A 11 -5.60 -5.69 -6.95
CA SER A 11 -4.45 -5.69 -7.84
C SER A 11 -3.17 -5.43 -7.05
N MET A 12 -2.12 -6.19 -7.36
CA MET A 12 -0.81 -6.07 -6.74
C MET A 12 0.26 -5.85 -7.80
N PHE A 13 1.05 -4.80 -7.62
CA PHE A 13 2.14 -4.43 -8.50
C PHE A 13 3.45 -4.51 -7.75
N TYR A 14 4.46 -5.15 -8.35
CA TYR A 14 5.80 -5.22 -7.80
C TYR A 14 6.76 -4.42 -8.68
N ALA A 15 7.56 -3.58 -8.05
CA ALA A 15 8.67 -2.87 -8.67
C ALA A 15 9.91 -2.98 -7.79
N SER A 16 11.09 -3.12 -8.39
CA SER A 16 12.36 -3.11 -7.69
C SER A 16 13.28 -2.09 -8.33
N SER A 17 13.99 -1.34 -7.49
CA SER A 17 14.94 -0.30 -7.91
C SER A 17 16.13 -0.25 -6.95
N ALA A 18 17.13 0.56 -7.27
CA ALA A 18 18.14 0.97 -6.32
C ALA A 18 17.93 2.45 -6.01
N ASP A 19 18.08 2.85 -4.74
CA ASP A 19 18.08 4.28 -4.37
C ASP A 19 19.45 4.93 -4.65
N ALA A 20 19.54 6.23 -4.39
CA ALA A 20 20.76 7.01 -4.60
C ALA A 20 21.94 6.54 -3.73
N ASP A 21 21.66 5.86 -2.61
CA ASP A 21 22.65 5.32 -1.68
C ASP A 21 23.06 3.88 -2.04
N GLY A 22 22.51 3.33 -3.13
CA GLY A 22 22.78 1.97 -3.60
C GLY A 22 22.02 0.87 -2.85
N ASN A 23 21.05 1.22 -2.01
CA ASN A 23 20.20 0.25 -1.34
C ASN A 23 19.18 -0.32 -2.33
N LYS A 24 18.84 -1.60 -2.18
CA LYS A 24 17.79 -2.23 -3.00
C LYS A 24 16.43 -1.87 -2.44
N VAL A 25 15.62 -1.19 -3.22
CA VAL A 25 14.27 -0.79 -2.87
C VAL A 25 13.26 -1.65 -3.64
N ALA A 26 12.60 -2.55 -2.93
CA ALA A 26 11.42 -3.25 -3.42
C ALA A 26 10.16 -2.49 -3.01
N THR A 27 9.27 -2.24 -3.96
CA THR A 27 8.00 -1.57 -3.76
C THR A 27 6.88 -2.51 -4.17
N LEU A 28 5.95 -2.74 -3.26
CA LEU A 28 4.70 -3.43 -3.52
C LEU A 28 3.56 -2.42 -3.45
N THR A 29 2.86 -2.20 -4.54
CA THR A 29 1.67 -1.34 -4.58
C THR A 29 0.43 -2.22 -4.64
N MET A 30 -0.46 -2.05 -3.67
CA MET A 30 -1.75 -2.74 -3.60
C MET A 30 -2.84 -1.75 -3.96
N GLN A 31 -3.75 -2.15 -4.84
CA GLN A 31 -4.93 -1.36 -5.21
C GLN A 31 -6.18 -2.21 -5.04
N VAL A 32 -7.13 -1.68 -4.29
CA VAL A 32 -8.49 -2.21 -4.23
C VAL A 32 -9.31 -1.42 -5.23
N ILE A 33 -9.87 -2.11 -6.21
CA ILE A 33 -10.59 -1.52 -7.34
C ILE A 33 -12.05 -1.96 -7.25
N ALA A 34 -12.97 -0.99 -7.22
CA ALA A 34 -14.38 -1.24 -7.38
C ALA A 34 -14.78 -1.14 -8.85
N ALA A 35 -15.58 -2.08 -9.34
CA ALA A 35 -15.96 -2.17 -10.76
C ALA A 35 -16.51 -0.85 -11.34
N GLU A 36 -17.29 -0.12 -10.54
CA GLU A 36 -18.01 1.09 -10.97
C GLU A 36 -17.26 2.41 -10.65
N ALA A 37 -16.21 2.37 -9.82
CA ALA A 37 -15.59 3.58 -9.24
C ALA A 37 -14.06 3.64 -9.38
N GLY A 38 -13.42 2.62 -9.94
CA GLY A 38 -11.96 2.54 -10.04
C GLY A 38 -11.31 2.25 -8.70
N ALA A 39 -10.06 2.70 -8.52
CA ALA A 39 -9.30 2.43 -7.29
C ALA A 39 -9.93 3.15 -6.08
N VAL A 40 -10.49 2.38 -5.15
CA VAL A 40 -11.10 2.86 -3.90
C VAL A 40 -10.10 2.98 -2.77
N GLN A 41 -9.01 2.22 -2.86
CA GLN A 41 -7.88 2.28 -1.96
C GLN A 41 -6.59 1.96 -2.71
N THR A 42 -5.53 2.72 -2.44
CA THR A 42 -4.16 2.39 -2.83
C THR A 42 -3.30 2.35 -1.59
N SER A 43 -2.38 1.40 -1.51
CA SER A 43 -1.38 1.35 -0.44
C SER A 43 -0.07 0.81 -0.96
N GLN A 44 1.01 1.51 -0.65
CA GLN A 44 2.35 1.12 -1.04
C GLN A 44 3.14 0.62 0.17
N LEU A 45 3.79 -0.53 0.04
CA LEU A 45 4.77 -1.05 0.99
C LEU A 45 6.14 -1.03 0.33
N ARG A 46 7.11 -0.38 0.97
CA ARG A 46 8.50 -0.30 0.51
C ARG A 46 9.40 -1.08 1.45
N CYS A 47 10.21 -1.95 0.89
CA CYS A 47 11.26 -2.69 1.58
C CYS A 47 12.60 -2.19 1.05
N ILE A 48 13.38 -1.56 1.92
CA ILE A 48 14.72 -1.07 1.63
C ILE A 48 15.70 -2.06 2.25
N THR A 49 16.54 -2.66 1.41
CA THR A 49 17.63 -3.53 1.85
C THR A 49 18.94 -2.79 1.68
N ASP A 50 19.61 -2.50 2.79
CA ASP A 50 20.89 -1.81 2.78
C ASP A 50 22.05 -2.73 2.35
N SER A 51 23.24 -2.14 2.22
CA SER A 51 24.47 -2.87 1.90
C SER A 51 24.86 -3.91 2.96
N ALA A 52 24.45 -3.73 4.21
CA ALA A 52 24.60 -4.69 5.30
C ALA A 52 23.53 -5.80 5.30
N LYS A 53 22.66 -5.83 4.27
CA LYS A 53 21.51 -6.75 4.12
C LYS A 53 20.41 -6.58 5.17
N LYS A 54 20.43 -5.50 5.93
CA LYS A 54 19.34 -5.15 6.85
C LYS A 54 18.15 -4.69 6.03
N LYS A 55 16.97 -5.21 6.38
CA LYS A 55 15.71 -4.86 5.72
C LYS A 55 14.94 -3.87 6.59
N THR A 56 14.57 -2.74 6.00
CA THR A 56 13.69 -1.74 6.60
C THR A 56 12.40 -1.70 5.81
N TYR A 57 11.28 -1.90 6.48
CA TYR A 57 9.95 -1.82 5.87
C TYR A 57 9.33 -0.48 6.22
N SER A 58 8.73 0.17 5.23
CA SER A 58 8.05 1.45 5.38
C SER A 58 6.82 1.46 4.50
N VAL A 59 5.79 2.18 4.92
CA VAL A 59 4.64 2.45 4.07
C VAL A 59 4.93 3.70 3.22
N GLY A 60 4.66 3.57 1.93
CA GLY A 60 4.77 4.65 0.95
C GLY A 60 3.43 5.38 0.81
N GLU A 61 3.09 5.76 -0.43
CA GLU A 61 1.84 6.47 -0.67
C GLU A 61 0.60 5.60 -0.33
N GLN A 62 -0.35 6.19 0.38
CA GLN A 62 -1.64 5.60 0.65
C GLN A 62 -2.75 6.59 0.34
N SER A 63 -3.82 6.08 -0.27
CA SER A 63 -5.03 6.84 -0.52
C SER A 63 -6.26 5.96 -0.30
N VAL A 64 -7.31 6.55 0.27
CA VAL A 64 -8.63 5.93 0.42
C VAL A 64 -9.63 6.94 -0.12
N SER A 65 -10.25 6.64 -1.26
CA SER A 65 -11.19 7.55 -1.92
C SER A 65 -12.63 7.33 -1.46
N ASN A 66 -12.93 6.17 -0.85
CA ASN A 66 -14.22 5.89 -0.25
C ASN A 66 -14.06 5.25 1.15
N GLY A 67 -14.01 6.08 2.18
CA GLY A 67 -13.91 5.67 3.58
C GLY A 67 -15.21 5.15 4.20
N SER A 68 -16.24 4.88 3.39
CA SER A 68 -17.52 4.34 3.90
C SER A 68 -17.49 2.83 4.14
N ASP A 69 -16.45 2.14 3.68
CA ASP A 69 -16.15 0.76 4.06
C ASP A 69 -15.17 0.75 5.26
N PRO A 70 -15.64 0.38 6.46
CA PRO A 70 -14.81 0.37 7.67
C PRO A 70 -13.58 -0.54 7.56
N LEU A 71 -13.63 -1.59 6.73
CA LEU A 71 -12.51 -2.51 6.54
C LEU A 71 -11.41 -1.88 5.68
N LEU A 72 -11.77 -1.08 4.67
CA LEU A 72 -10.80 -0.36 3.85
C LEU A 72 -10.08 0.72 4.66
N VAL A 73 -10.81 1.42 5.53
CA VAL A 73 -10.24 2.39 6.48
C VAL A 73 -9.31 1.68 7.47
N ALA A 74 -9.73 0.55 8.05
CA ALA A 74 -8.93 -0.21 9.01
C ALA A 74 -7.61 -0.73 8.41
N ILE A 75 -7.60 -1.15 7.15
CA ILE A 75 -6.36 -1.58 6.48
C ILE A 75 -5.39 -0.40 6.31
N GLY A 76 -5.90 0.78 5.93
CA GLY A 76 -5.08 2.00 5.86
C GLY A 76 -4.47 2.36 7.22
N GLU A 77 -5.28 2.35 8.27
CA GLU A 77 -4.86 2.67 9.65
C GLU A 77 -3.88 1.64 10.22
N LEU A 78 -4.10 0.35 10.02
CA LEU A 78 -3.20 -0.72 10.45
C LEU A 78 -1.81 -0.54 9.83
N LEU A 79 -1.76 -0.29 8.52
CA LEU A 79 -0.50 -0.07 7.81
C LEU A 79 0.21 1.21 8.28
N ALA A 80 -0.53 2.28 8.54
CA ALA A 80 0.03 3.53 9.07
C ALA A 80 0.60 3.36 10.49
N SER A 81 -0.10 2.61 11.35
CA SER A 81 0.29 2.30 12.73
C SER A 81 1.54 1.43 12.80
N GLU A 82 1.56 0.33 12.06
CA GLU A 82 2.64 -0.68 12.15
C GLU A 82 3.92 -0.26 11.41
N TYR A 83 3.80 0.54 10.36
CA TYR A 83 4.92 0.83 9.45
C TYR A 83 5.22 2.34 9.27
N GLY A 84 4.67 3.19 10.14
CA GLY A 84 5.14 4.56 10.34
C GLY A 84 4.79 5.53 9.22
N CYS A 85 3.56 5.48 8.69
CA CYS A 85 3.07 6.52 7.77
C CYS A 85 2.58 7.72 8.58
N ARG A 86 3.41 8.74 8.81
CA ARG A 86 2.92 10.03 9.32
C ARG A 86 2.12 10.70 8.20
N ARG A 87 0.82 10.91 8.44
CA ARG A 87 -0.04 11.80 7.64
C ARG A 87 0.59 13.17 7.49
#